data_AF-A0A1D6MPC6-F1
#
_entry.id   AF-A0A1D6MPC6-F1
#
_cell.length_a   1.000
_cell.length_b   1.000
_cell.length_c   1.000
_cell.angle_alpha   90.00
_cell.angle_beta   90.00
_cell.angle_gamma   90.00
#
_symmetry.space_group_name_H-M   'P 1'
#
loop_
_entity.id
_entity.type
_entity.pdbx_description
1 polymer ?
#
loop_
_entity_poly.entity_id
_entity_poly.type
_entity_poly.pdbx_seq_one_letter_code
_entity_poly.pdbx_strand_id
1 'polypeptide(L)'
;MKSNGSIADKDRVSEWLWTLHRIVVDVVRTDSHLDFYGESRNMARMSDILAVYAWVDPSTGYCQGMSDLLSPFVVIYEDDADAFWCFEMLLRRMRENFQMEGPTGVMKQLQALWKIMELTDAELFEHFSAIGAESLHFAFRMLLVLFRRELSFEESLIMWEMMWAADFDEEAVRHLEENCLEPLLVDLSNGLSSEVKEVHRINSSTRRKPRTRKCHSRNGEICGACHPGMKSSTRNHLCGLSGATIWARPQQMPHPSASVLAKGGDYELPIFCVAAILIINRQKIIRGTHSIDDAIKMFNDNVLKINVKRCVRLAIKLRKKYLYKSLKGGSSDDKES
;
A
#
# COMPACT_ATOMS: atom_id res chain seq x y z
N MET A 1 35.10 -23.23 -19.46
CA MET A 1 34.10 -23.03 -18.38
C MET A 1 33.64 -21.56 -18.33
N LYS A 2 32.96 -21.07 -19.39
CA LYS A 2 32.43 -19.68 -19.48
C LYS A 2 30.90 -19.63 -19.74
N SER A 3 30.18 -20.74 -19.62
CA SER A 3 28.79 -20.85 -20.08
C SER A 3 27.71 -20.65 -19.00
N ASN A 4 28.02 -20.80 -17.70
CA ASN A 4 26.99 -20.72 -16.65
C ASN A 4 26.53 -19.28 -16.33
N GLY A 5 27.39 -18.27 -16.55
CA GLY A 5 27.03 -16.87 -16.29
C GLY A 5 26.01 -16.29 -17.27
N SER A 6 26.01 -16.73 -18.54
CA SER A 6 25.07 -16.23 -19.56
C SER A 6 23.67 -16.82 -19.43
N ILE A 7 23.54 -18.03 -18.87
CA ILE A 7 22.25 -18.70 -18.68
C ILE A 7 21.53 -18.10 -17.47
N ALA A 8 22.23 -17.98 -16.34
CA ALA A 8 21.67 -17.36 -15.13
C ALA A 8 21.23 -15.90 -15.36
N ASP A 9 21.95 -15.14 -16.20
CA ASP A 9 21.59 -13.76 -16.52
C ASP A 9 20.33 -13.69 -17.41
N LYS A 10 20.18 -14.64 -18.35
CA LYS A 10 18.96 -14.76 -19.18
C LYS A 10 17.74 -15.17 -18.36
N ASP A 11 17.91 -16.05 -17.38
CA ASP A 11 16.84 -16.50 -16.51
C ASP A 11 16.33 -15.34 -15.64
N ARG A 12 17.24 -14.55 -15.05
CA ARG A 12 16.90 -13.34 -14.29
C ARG A 12 16.19 -12.28 -15.13
N VAL A 13 16.65 -12.04 -16.36
CA VAL A 13 15.97 -11.12 -17.28
C VAL A 13 14.56 -11.62 -17.60
N SER A 14 14.38 -12.91 -17.81
CA SER A 14 13.07 -13.50 -18.13
C SER A 14 12.10 -13.40 -16.95
N GLU A 15 12.57 -13.67 -15.73
CA GLU A 15 11.81 -13.51 -14.49
C GLU A 15 11.40 -12.05 -14.26
N TRP A 16 12.31 -11.11 -14.51
CA TRP A 16 12.02 -9.68 -14.42
C TRP A 16 10.98 -9.24 -15.44
N LEU A 17 11.12 -9.65 -16.71
CA LEU A 17 10.13 -9.36 -17.75
C LEU A 17 8.75 -9.93 -17.42
N TRP A 18 8.70 -11.11 -16.80
CA TRP A 18 7.46 -11.71 -16.33
C TRP A 18 6.83 -10.92 -15.19
N THR A 19 7.65 -10.41 -14.26
CA THR A 19 7.20 -9.51 -13.18
C THR A 19 6.59 -8.22 -13.75
N LEU A 20 7.27 -7.58 -14.71
CA LEU A 20 6.76 -6.38 -15.39
C LEU A 20 5.44 -6.66 -16.13
N HIS A 21 5.33 -7.81 -16.79
CA HIS A 21 4.09 -8.20 -17.46
C HIS A 21 2.92 -8.32 -16.47
N ARG A 22 3.13 -8.96 -15.32
CA ARG A 22 2.11 -9.07 -14.25
C ARG A 22 1.68 -7.71 -13.73
N ILE A 23 2.63 -6.81 -13.50
CA ILE A 23 2.34 -5.44 -13.06
C ILE A 23 1.43 -4.75 -14.07
N VAL A 24 1.78 -4.75 -15.35
CA VAL A 24 1.00 -4.08 -16.40
C VAL A 24 -0.41 -4.65 -16.51
N VAL A 25 -0.55 -5.99 -16.52
CA VAL A 25 -1.85 -6.65 -16.55
C VAL A 25 -2.71 -6.22 -15.36
N ASP A 26 -2.11 -6.08 -14.19
CA ASP A 26 -2.80 -5.71 -12.96
C ASP A 26 -3.18 -4.23 -12.90
N VAL A 27 -2.33 -3.34 -13.40
CA VAL A 27 -2.61 -1.90 -13.49
C VAL A 27 -3.78 -1.63 -14.42
N VAL A 28 -3.87 -2.31 -15.58
CA VAL A 28 -4.98 -2.12 -16.54
C VAL A 28 -6.35 -2.47 -15.94
N ARG A 29 -6.39 -3.41 -14.98
CA ARG A 29 -7.62 -3.86 -14.33
C ARG A 29 -7.92 -3.15 -13.00
N THR A 30 -6.95 -2.46 -12.40
CA THR A 30 -7.16 -1.75 -11.13
C THR A 30 -7.85 -0.42 -11.37
N ASP A 31 -8.95 -0.20 -10.66
CA ASP A 31 -9.71 1.06 -10.65
C ASP A 31 -10.00 1.65 -12.05
N SER A 32 -10.19 0.78 -13.05
CA SER A 32 -10.43 1.16 -14.46
C SER A 32 -11.72 1.95 -14.69
N HIS A 33 -12.57 2.06 -13.68
CA HIS A 33 -13.78 2.87 -13.67
C HIS A 33 -13.51 4.33 -13.25
N LEU A 34 -12.33 4.65 -12.72
CA LEU A 34 -11.94 6.02 -12.36
C LEU A 34 -11.40 6.74 -13.60
N ASP A 35 -11.95 7.93 -13.88
CA ASP A 35 -11.51 8.77 -15.01
C ASP A 35 -10.00 9.06 -14.98
N PHE A 36 -9.40 9.12 -13.78
CA PHE A 36 -7.96 9.30 -13.58
C PHE A 36 -7.11 8.28 -14.36
N TYR A 37 -7.55 7.02 -14.43
CA TYR A 37 -6.85 5.96 -15.16
C TYR A 37 -7.23 5.89 -16.64
N GLY A 38 -8.10 6.77 -17.13
CA GLY A 38 -8.30 6.97 -18.57
C GLY A 38 -7.06 7.54 -19.27
N GLU A 39 -6.18 8.20 -18.52
CA GLU A 39 -4.89 8.69 -19.03
C GLU A 39 -3.79 7.64 -18.91
N SER A 40 -3.19 7.26 -20.05
CA SER A 40 -2.10 6.27 -20.11
C SER A 40 -0.88 6.66 -19.29
N ARG A 41 -0.66 7.97 -19.07
CA ARG A 41 0.40 8.49 -18.21
C ARG A 41 0.22 8.02 -16.76
N ASN A 42 -0.99 8.04 -16.22
CA ASN A 42 -1.24 7.66 -14.83
C ASN A 42 -1.09 6.14 -14.62
N MET A 43 -1.45 5.35 -15.64
CA MET A 43 -1.16 3.91 -15.65
C MET A 43 0.35 3.63 -15.71
N ALA A 44 1.10 4.39 -16.50
CA ALA A 44 2.56 4.28 -16.57
C ALA A 44 3.21 4.62 -15.22
N ARG A 45 2.82 5.74 -14.59
CA ARG A 45 3.27 6.12 -13.23
C ARG A 45 3.08 4.98 -12.23
N MET A 46 1.88 4.40 -12.20
CA MET A 46 1.55 3.30 -11.32
C MET A 46 2.40 2.05 -11.59
N SER A 47 2.64 1.74 -12.86
CA SER A 47 3.49 0.60 -13.27
C SER A 47 4.94 0.80 -12.86
N ASP A 48 5.47 2.02 -13.03
CA ASP A 48 6.84 2.36 -12.68
C ASP A 48 7.06 2.26 -11.16
N ILE A 49 6.14 2.80 -10.35
CA ILE A 49 6.23 2.71 -8.88
C ILE A 49 6.20 1.24 -8.40
N LEU A 50 5.33 0.40 -8.96
CA LEU A 50 5.30 -1.04 -8.63
C LEU A 50 6.57 -1.77 -9.06
N ALA A 51 7.13 -1.41 -10.22
CA ALA A 51 8.38 -1.99 -10.69
C ALA A 51 9.54 -1.58 -9.77
N VAL A 52 9.63 -0.30 -9.39
CA VAL A 52 10.64 0.16 -8.43
C VAL A 52 10.49 -0.57 -7.09
N TYR A 53 9.28 -0.72 -6.56
CA TYR A 53 9.08 -1.47 -5.31
C TYR A 53 9.55 -2.93 -5.43
N ALA A 54 9.13 -3.63 -6.48
CA ALA A 54 9.52 -5.02 -6.70
C ALA A 54 11.03 -5.20 -6.86
N TRP A 55 11.73 -4.18 -7.35
CA TRP A 55 13.18 -4.16 -7.46
C TRP A 55 13.88 -3.89 -6.11
N VAL A 56 13.36 -2.95 -5.33
CA VAL A 56 13.95 -2.53 -4.05
C VAL A 56 13.73 -3.57 -2.95
N ASP A 57 12.58 -4.23 -2.91
CA ASP A 57 12.31 -5.35 -2.00
C ASP A 57 12.09 -6.68 -2.76
N PRO A 58 13.17 -7.33 -3.24
CA PRO A 58 13.05 -8.57 -4.02
C PRO A 58 12.52 -9.75 -3.19
N SER A 59 12.60 -9.69 -1.87
CA SER A 59 12.09 -10.76 -1.00
C SER A 59 10.56 -10.83 -1.00
N THR A 60 9.90 -9.69 -1.20
CA THR A 60 8.46 -9.61 -1.38
C THR A 60 8.09 -9.55 -2.87
N GLY A 61 8.88 -8.82 -3.67
CA GLY A 61 8.66 -8.64 -5.10
C GLY A 61 7.29 -8.03 -5.40
N TYR A 62 6.72 -8.40 -6.54
CA TYR A 62 5.36 -8.01 -6.92
C TYR A 62 4.35 -9.13 -6.67
N CYS A 63 3.31 -8.80 -5.90
CA CYS A 63 2.20 -9.68 -5.60
C CYS A 63 0.88 -9.11 -6.13
N GLN A 64 0.00 -10.02 -6.58
CA GLN A 64 -1.35 -9.63 -6.98
C GLN A 64 -2.09 -8.99 -5.79
N GLY A 65 -2.66 -7.80 -6.02
CA GLY A 65 -3.35 -7.00 -5.00
C GLY A 65 -2.54 -5.76 -4.57
N MET A 66 -1.22 -5.74 -4.80
CA MET A 66 -0.40 -4.55 -4.53
C MET A 66 -0.82 -3.35 -5.36
N SER A 67 -1.29 -3.56 -6.60
CA SER A 67 -1.85 -2.49 -7.43
C SER A 67 -3.06 -1.82 -6.76
N ASP A 68 -3.95 -2.59 -6.13
CA ASP A 68 -5.13 -2.04 -5.44
C ASP A 68 -4.74 -1.19 -4.21
N LEU A 69 -3.65 -1.57 -3.54
CA LEU A 69 -3.09 -0.82 -2.43
C LEU A 69 -2.36 0.46 -2.88
N LEU A 70 -1.68 0.43 -4.02
CA LEU A 70 -0.95 1.58 -4.56
C LEU A 70 -1.88 2.64 -5.16
N SER A 71 -2.96 2.22 -5.84
CA SER A 71 -3.84 3.12 -6.61
C SER A 71 -4.22 4.41 -5.86
N PRO A 72 -4.70 4.35 -4.60
CA PRO A 72 -5.01 5.56 -3.82
C PRO A 72 -3.87 6.58 -3.73
N PHE A 73 -2.63 6.13 -3.57
CA PHE A 73 -1.47 7.02 -3.45
C PHE A 73 -1.13 7.69 -4.78
N VAL A 74 -1.26 6.99 -5.91
CA VAL A 74 -0.99 7.56 -7.24
C VAL A 74 -2.02 8.63 -7.60
N VAL A 75 -3.27 8.45 -7.16
CA VAL A 75 -4.35 9.42 -7.35
C VAL A 75 -4.17 10.65 -6.46
N ILE A 76 -3.75 10.46 -5.20
CA ILE A 76 -3.61 11.55 -4.22
C ILE A 76 -2.33 12.37 -4.44
N TYR A 77 -1.23 11.71 -4.77
CA TYR A 77 0.07 12.36 -4.91
C TYR A 77 0.43 12.59 -6.38
N GLU A 78 0.73 13.84 -6.71
CA GLU A 78 1.27 14.22 -8.03
C GLU A 78 2.73 13.76 -8.19
N ASP A 79 3.49 13.72 -7.10
CA ASP A 79 4.88 13.28 -7.08
C ASP A 79 4.99 11.75 -6.87
N ASP A 80 5.73 11.08 -7.75
CA ASP A 80 5.87 9.63 -7.72
C ASP A 80 6.71 9.13 -6.54
N ALA A 81 7.63 9.94 -6.01
CA ALA A 81 8.42 9.58 -4.85
C ALA A 81 7.57 9.64 -3.58
N ASP A 82 6.72 10.65 -3.41
CA ASP A 82 5.78 10.73 -2.29
C ASP A 82 4.80 9.55 -2.31
N ALA A 83 4.26 9.22 -3.50
CA ALA A 83 3.40 8.06 -3.69
C ALA A 83 4.14 6.75 -3.33
N PHE A 84 5.38 6.60 -3.80
CA PHE A 84 6.21 5.43 -3.52
C PHE A 84 6.46 5.24 -2.03
N TRP A 85 6.91 6.28 -1.31
CA TRP A 85 7.26 6.15 0.11
C TRP A 85 6.02 5.92 1.00
N CYS A 86 4.89 6.52 0.66
CA CYS A 86 3.63 6.22 1.35
C CYS A 86 3.19 4.76 1.14
N PHE A 87 3.28 4.28 -0.10
CA PHE A 87 2.94 2.90 -0.45
C PHE A 87 3.90 1.88 0.18
N GLU A 88 5.20 2.15 0.15
CA GLU A 88 6.22 1.29 0.72
C GLU A 88 6.03 1.17 2.24
N MET A 89 5.75 2.26 2.95
CA MET A 89 5.45 2.23 4.39
C MET A 89 4.22 1.38 4.69
N LEU A 90 3.18 1.45 3.84
CA LEU A 90 2.01 0.58 3.96
C LEU A 90 2.39 -0.89 3.79
N LEU A 91 3.14 -1.23 2.74
CA LEU A 91 3.55 -2.61 2.48
C LEU A 91 4.50 -3.15 3.54
N ARG A 92 5.34 -2.31 4.15
CA ARG A 92 6.19 -2.74 5.27
C ARG A 92 5.38 -3.26 6.45
N ARG A 93 4.26 -2.61 6.77
CA ARG A 93 3.31 -3.06 7.80
C ARG A 93 2.57 -4.33 7.40
N MET A 94 2.32 -4.50 6.10
CA MET A 94 1.56 -5.63 5.55
C MET A 94 2.45 -6.74 4.99
N ARG A 95 3.77 -6.70 5.21
CA ARG A 95 4.73 -7.54 4.48
C ARG A 95 4.45 -9.03 4.64
N GLU A 96 4.04 -9.45 5.83
CA GLU A 96 3.66 -10.84 6.10
C GLU A 96 2.49 -11.32 5.22
N ASN A 97 1.59 -10.42 4.79
CA ASN A 97 0.46 -10.77 3.93
C ASN A 97 0.88 -11.15 2.51
N PHE A 98 2.10 -10.77 2.09
CA PHE A 98 2.64 -10.98 0.76
C PHE A 98 3.84 -11.94 0.74
N GLN A 99 4.11 -12.65 1.84
CA GLN A 99 5.16 -13.67 1.87
C GLN A 99 4.82 -14.84 0.95
N MET A 100 5.83 -15.30 0.21
CA MET A 100 5.72 -16.45 -0.72
C MET A 100 5.81 -17.81 -0.01
N GLU A 101 6.42 -17.85 1.18
CA GLU A 101 6.71 -19.10 1.91
C GLU A 101 5.93 -19.18 3.22
N GLY A 102 5.36 -20.36 3.50
CA GLY A 102 4.60 -20.64 4.72
C GLY A 102 3.17 -20.06 4.72
N PRO A 103 2.45 -20.17 5.85
CA PRO A 103 1.13 -19.54 6.00
C PRO A 103 1.27 -18.02 5.93
N THR A 104 0.59 -17.39 4.96
CA THR A 104 0.62 -15.93 4.80
C THR A 104 0.09 -15.23 6.05
N GLY A 105 0.49 -13.97 6.25
CA GLY A 105 -0.04 -13.12 7.33
C GLY A 105 -1.57 -13.08 7.33
N VAL A 106 -2.19 -13.06 6.15
CA VAL A 106 -3.66 -13.11 6.01
C VAL A 106 -4.24 -14.40 6.60
N MET A 107 -3.59 -15.55 6.42
CA MET A 107 -4.07 -16.81 7.02
C MET A 107 -4.03 -16.77 8.54
N LYS A 108 -2.99 -16.16 9.14
CA LYS A 108 -2.91 -15.93 10.59
C LYS A 108 -4.04 -14.99 11.04
N GLN A 109 -4.28 -13.92 10.28
CA GLN A 109 -5.36 -12.96 10.56
C GLN A 109 -6.75 -13.62 10.49
N LEU A 110 -6.99 -14.55 9.55
CA LEU A 110 -8.25 -15.32 9.47
C LEU A 110 -8.42 -16.27 10.66
N GLN A 111 -7.34 -16.91 11.13
CA GLN A 111 -7.37 -17.72 12.35
C GLN A 111 -7.69 -16.85 13.59
N ALA A 112 -7.11 -15.66 13.69
CA ALA A 112 -7.45 -14.70 14.74
C ALA A 112 -8.92 -14.24 14.64
N LEU A 113 -9.41 -13.97 13.43
CA LEU A 113 -10.81 -13.63 13.18
C LEU A 113 -11.76 -14.71 13.67
N TRP A 114 -11.46 -15.99 13.42
CA TRP A 114 -12.26 -17.12 13.90
C TRP A 114 -12.41 -17.10 15.43
N LYS A 115 -11.30 -16.94 16.16
CA LYS A 115 -11.28 -16.81 17.63
C LYS A 115 -12.04 -15.56 18.11
N ILE A 116 -11.95 -14.45 17.38
CA ILE A 116 -12.70 -13.23 17.69
C ILE A 116 -14.21 -13.48 17.56
N MET A 117 -14.64 -14.15 16.49
CA MET A 117 -16.05 -14.47 16.26
C MET A 117 -16.62 -15.34 17.38
N GLU A 118 -15.90 -16.40 17.78
CA GLU A 118 -16.27 -17.29 18.89
C GLU A 118 -16.62 -16.51 20.18
N LEU A 119 -15.81 -15.51 20.52
CA LEU A 119 -15.98 -14.73 21.75
C LEU A 119 -16.95 -13.55 21.63
N THR A 120 -17.24 -13.09 20.40
CA THR A 120 -17.98 -11.84 20.18
C THR A 120 -19.41 -12.05 19.68
N ASP A 121 -19.68 -13.07 18.88
CA ASP A 121 -20.99 -13.39 18.30
C ASP A 121 -21.16 -14.91 18.08
N ALA A 122 -21.69 -15.60 19.10
CA ALA A 122 -21.84 -17.06 19.10
C ALA A 122 -22.82 -17.56 18.01
N GLU A 123 -23.89 -16.80 17.71
CA GLU A 123 -24.89 -17.17 16.70
C GLU A 123 -24.23 -17.26 15.30
N LEU A 124 -23.44 -16.26 14.93
CA LEU A 124 -22.71 -16.29 13.67
C LEU A 124 -21.61 -17.34 13.63
N PHE A 125 -20.90 -17.52 14.74
CA PHE A 125 -19.84 -18.52 14.85
C PHE A 125 -20.38 -19.94 14.63
N GLU A 126 -21.46 -20.30 15.34
CA GLU A 126 -22.14 -21.58 15.20
C GLU A 126 -22.67 -21.79 13.77
N HIS A 127 -23.26 -20.74 13.17
CA HIS A 127 -23.72 -20.80 11.78
C HIS A 127 -22.56 -21.10 10.82
N PHE A 128 -21.44 -20.40 10.94
CA PHE A 128 -20.29 -20.65 10.06
C PHE A 128 -19.68 -22.04 10.23
N SER A 129 -19.64 -22.57 11.47
CA SER A 129 -19.22 -23.96 11.68
C SER A 129 -20.23 -24.94 11.05
N ALA A 130 -21.53 -24.69 11.18
CA ALA A 130 -22.56 -25.56 10.60
C ALA A 130 -22.49 -25.65 9.07
N ILE A 131 -22.05 -24.59 8.38
CA ILE A 131 -21.90 -24.58 6.92
C ILE A 131 -20.47 -24.91 6.42
N GLY A 132 -19.56 -25.32 7.32
CA GLY A 132 -18.18 -25.69 6.99
C GLY A 132 -17.30 -24.51 6.55
N ALA A 133 -17.56 -23.31 7.09
CA ALA A 133 -16.89 -22.07 6.74
C ALA A 133 -15.88 -21.59 7.81
N GLU A 134 -15.31 -22.50 8.60
CA GLU A 134 -14.38 -22.20 9.71
C GLU A 134 -13.11 -21.49 9.25
N SER A 135 -12.71 -21.73 8.01
CA SER A 135 -11.53 -21.12 7.40
C SER A 135 -11.70 -19.64 7.03
N LEU A 136 -12.95 -19.16 6.94
CA LEU A 136 -13.29 -17.77 6.61
C LEU A 136 -12.64 -17.22 5.32
N HIS A 137 -12.29 -18.07 4.35
CA HIS A 137 -11.59 -17.66 3.12
C HIS A 137 -12.34 -16.58 2.31
N PHE A 138 -13.66 -16.44 2.47
CA PHE A 138 -14.43 -15.35 1.87
C PHE A 138 -13.98 -13.95 2.34
N ALA A 139 -13.28 -13.85 3.47
CA ALA A 139 -12.71 -12.60 4.00
C ALA A 139 -11.25 -12.37 3.60
N PHE A 140 -10.60 -13.32 2.91
CA PHE A 140 -9.18 -13.25 2.55
C PHE A 140 -8.85 -11.95 1.80
N ARG A 141 -9.67 -11.62 0.78
CA ARG A 141 -9.47 -10.44 -0.06
C ARG A 141 -9.59 -9.14 0.74
N MET A 142 -10.55 -9.05 1.66
CA MET A 142 -10.73 -7.87 2.52
C MET A 142 -9.46 -7.53 3.31
N LEU A 143 -8.79 -8.56 3.83
CA LEU A 143 -7.56 -8.39 4.63
C LEU A 143 -6.33 -8.17 3.75
N LEU A 144 -6.22 -8.88 2.63
CA LEU A 144 -5.09 -8.76 1.70
C LEU A 144 -4.96 -7.35 1.13
N VAL A 145 -6.07 -6.73 0.72
CA VAL A 145 -6.08 -5.40 0.06
C VAL A 145 -6.83 -4.35 0.86
N LEU A 146 -6.91 -4.50 2.19
CA LEU A 146 -7.52 -3.54 3.13
C LEU A 146 -8.86 -2.98 2.63
N PHE A 147 -9.80 -3.87 2.30
CA PHE A 147 -11.17 -3.56 1.89
C PHE A 147 -11.32 -2.82 0.55
N ARG A 148 -10.24 -2.65 -0.24
CA ARG A 148 -10.28 -1.90 -1.50
C ARG A 148 -11.25 -2.47 -2.54
N ARG A 149 -11.57 -3.76 -2.47
CA ARG A 149 -12.47 -4.42 -3.42
C ARG A 149 -13.93 -4.42 -2.97
N GLU A 150 -14.18 -4.04 -1.72
CA GLU A 150 -15.48 -4.04 -1.06
C GLU A 150 -16.05 -2.63 -0.91
N LEU A 151 -15.21 -1.61 -1.06
CA LEU A 151 -15.55 -0.21 -0.85
C LEU A 151 -15.28 0.63 -2.10
N SER A 152 -16.02 1.73 -2.23
CA SER A 152 -15.66 2.77 -3.18
C SER A 152 -14.30 3.39 -2.83
N PHE A 153 -13.72 4.13 -3.78
CA PHE A 153 -12.44 4.80 -3.60
C PHE A 153 -12.44 5.73 -2.37
N GLU A 154 -13.43 6.62 -2.26
CA GLU A 154 -13.55 7.56 -1.14
C GLU A 154 -13.78 6.84 0.21
N GLU A 155 -14.65 5.83 0.24
CA GLU A 155 -14.91 5.06 1.45
C GLU A 155 -13.67 4.32 1.95
N SER A 156 -12.82 3.85 1.04
CA SER A 156 -11.57 3.19 1.39
C SER A 156 -10.60 4.15 2.06
N LEU A 157 -10.45 5.36 1.52
CA LEU A 157 -9.61 6.40 2.13
C LEU A 157 -10.08 6.73 3.55
N ILE A 158 -11.38 6.97 3.73
CA ILE A 158 -11.96 7.25 5.05
C ILE A 158 -11.71 6.07 6.00
N MET A 159 -11.84 4.83 5.53
CA MET A 159 -11.62 3.66 6.36
C MET A 159 -10.16 3.54 6.79
N TRP A 160 -9.22 3.76 5.87
CA TRP A 160 -7.78 3.70 6.13
C TRP A 160 -7.35 4.78 7.12
N GLU A 161 -7.76 6.03 6.92
CA GLU A 161 -7.48 7.13 7.86
C GLU A 161 -7.98 6.82 9.27
N MET A 162 -9.22 6.32 9.39
CA MET A 162 -9.79 5.96 10.69
C MET A 162 -9.06 4.78 11.33
N MET A 163 -8.62 3.79 10.55
CA MET A 163 -7.87 2.65 11.06
C MET A 163 -6.49 3.07 11.54
N TRP A 164 -5.74 3.83 10.73
CA TRP A 164 -4.40 4.30 11.08
C TRP A 164 -4.41 5.25 12.28
N ALA A 165 -5.41 6.13 12.37
CA ALA A 165 -5.56 7.00 13.54
C ALA A 165 -5.86 6.22 14.83
N ALA A 166 -6.61 5.11 14.73
CA ALA A 166 -6.95 4.28 15.88
C ALA A 166 -5.82 3.33 16.32
N ASP A 167 -4.91 2.99 15.39
CA ASP A 167 -3.76 2.11 15.60
C ASP A 167 -2.43 2.88 15.59
N PHE A 168 -2.49 4.20 15.80
CA PHE A 168 -1.29 5.02 15.90
C PHE A 168 -0.51 4.65 17.16
N ASP A 169 0.73 4.22 16.95
CA ASP A 169 1.71 3.92 17.99
C ASP A 169 3.05 4.53 17.59
N GLU A 170 3.49 5.53 18.35
CA GLU A 170 4.73 6.26 18.09
C GLU A 170 5.97 5.36 18.14
N GLU A 171 5.99 4.36 19.02
CA GLU A 171 7.12 3.43 19.13
C GLU A 171 7.22 2.54 17.89
N ALA A 172 6.09 2.00 17.44
CA ALA A 172 6.03 1.18 16.24
C ALA A 172 6.46 1.97 15.00
N VAL A 173 6.06 3.25 14.89
CA VAL A 173 6.46 4.13 13.79
C VAL A 173 7.97 4.37 13.80
N ARG A 174 8.57 4.69 14.96
CA ARG A 174 10.03 4.88 15.06
C ARG A 174 10.81 3.63 14.64
N HIS A 175 10.38 2.45 15.09
CA HIS A 175 11.01 1.20 14.69
C HIS A 175 10.90 0.94 13.19
N LEU A 176 9.77 1.31 12.57
CA LEU A 176 9.63 1.21 11.11
C LEU A 176 10.59 2.17 10.42
N GLU A 177 10.68 3.44 10.85
CA GLU A 177 11.58 4.45 10.28
C GLU A 177 13.06 4.04 10.34
N GLU A 178 13.48 3.37 11.42
CA GLU A 178 14.85 2.84 11.55
C GLU A 178 15.17 1.73 10.54
N ASN A 179 14.14 1.02 10.05
CA ASN A 179 14.25 -0.08 9.09
C ASN A 179 13.79 0.32 7.68
N CYS A 180 14.01 1.58 7.30
CA CYS A 180 13.68 2.05 5.96
C CYS A 180 14.50 1.40 4.85
N LEU A 181 13.85 1.09 3.72
CA LEU A 181 14.55 0.66 2.51
C LEU A 181 15.54 1.74 2.08
N GLU A 182 16.75 1.33 1.69
CA GLU A 182 17.74 2.26 1.18
C GLU A 182 17.30 2.84 -0.17
N PRO A 183 17.47 4.15 -0.42
CA PRO A 183 17.14 4.73 -1.71
C PRO A 183 17.90 4.05 -2.84
N LEU A 184 17.19 3.73 -3.93
CA LEU A 184 17.82 3.18 -5.13
C LEU A 184 18.71 4.24 -5.79
N LEU A 185 20.03 4.10 -5.63
CA LEU A 185 21.00 4.97 -6.29
C LEU A 185 21.29 4.45 -7.70
N VAL A 186 20.76 5.13 -8.72
CA VAL A 186 21.03 4.82 -10.13
C VAL A 186 22.25 5.62 -10.59
N ASP A 187 23.36 4.94 -10.86
CA ASP A 187 24.54 5.56 -11.47
C ASP A 187 24.31 5.80 -12.96
N LEU A 188 23.87 7.01 -13.30
CA LEU A 188 23.63 7.44 -14.68
C LEU A 188 24.93 7.69 -15.47
N SER A 189 26.12 7.64 -14.84
CA SER A 189 27.37 8.05 -15.46
C SER A 189 27.93 7.05 -16.49
N ASN A 190 27.48 5.79 -16.46
CA ASN A 190 27.98 4.73 -17.35
C ASN A 190 27.19 4.56 -18.67
N GLY A 191 26.14 5.36 -18.91
CA GLY A 191 25.21 5.17 -20.04
C GLY A 191 25.47 6.02 -21.29
N LEU A 192 26.27 7.09 -21.22
CA LEU A 192 26.45 8.02 -22.36
C LEU A 192 27.63 7.71 -23.30
N SER A 193 28.30 6.55 -23.14
CA SER A 193 29.48 6.19 -23.94
C SER A 193 29.27 5.06 -24.96
N SER A 194 28.02 4.72 -25.31
CA SER A 194 27.76 3.83 -26.45
C SER A 194 27.46 4.63 -27.70
N GLU A 195 28.47 4.66 -28.57
CA GLU A 195 28.52 5.23 -29.91
C GLU A 195 27.16 5.24 -30.65
N VAL A 196 26.58 6.43 -30.82
CA VAL A 196 25.66 6.68 -31.94
C VAL A 196 26.51 6.62 -33.21
N LYS A 197 26.60 5.44 -33.82
CA LYS A 197 27.12 5.30 -35.19
C LYS A 197 26.13 5.96 -36.14
N GLU A 198 26.39 7.22 -36.42
CA GLU A 198 25.75 7.99 -37.46
C GLU A 198 25.98 7.27 -38.81
N VAL A 199 24.91 6.72 -39.37
CA VAL A 199 24.93 6.05 -40.68
C VAL A 199 25.31 7.08 -41.74
N HIS A 200 26.50 6.89 -42.33
CA HIS A 200 26.97 7.67 -43.47
C HIS A 200 25.98 7.59 -44.63
N ARG A 201 25.33 8.73 -44.95
CA ARG A 201 24.69 8.94 -46.24
C ARG A 201 25.59 9.86 -47.07
N ILE A 202 26.24 9.26 -48.06
CA ILE A 202 27.00 9.94 -49.11
C ILE A 202 26.04 10.89 -49.84
N ASN A 203 26.37 12.19 -49.87
CA ASN A 203 26.39 12.95 -51.11
C ASN A 203 27.15 14.28 -50.96
N SER A 204 27.93 14.53 -52.00
CA SER A 204 28.83 15.65 -52.24
C SER A 204 28.10 16.99 -52.36
N SER A 205 28.66 18.06 -51.77
CA SER A 205 29.29 19.16 -52.52
C SER A 205 29.43 20.46 -51.71
N THR A 206 30.61 21.08 -51.88
CA THR A 206 30.93 22.53 -51.77
C THR A 206 31.01 23.25 -50.42
N ARG A 207 32.26 23.28 -49.90
CA ARG A 207 32.99 24.42 -49.29
C ARG A 207 32.22 25.72 -49.01
N ARG A 208 32.26 26.16 -47.74
CA ARG A 208 32.71 27.52 -47.33
C ARG A 208 33.05 27.57 -45.83
N LYS A 209 34.17 28.25 -45.52
CA LYS A 209 34.83 28.37 -44.20
C LYS A 209 34.03 29.24 -43.19
N PRO A 210 34.26 29.08 -41.86
CA PRO A 210 33.52 29.78 -40.83
C PRO A 210 34.10 31.16 -40.51
N ARG A 211 33.23 32.13 -40.21
CA ARG A 211 33.58 33.44 -39.64
C ARG A 211 33.32 33.43 -38.13
N THR A 212 34.40 33.69 -37.40
CA THR A 212 34.46 33.98 -35.96
C THR A 212 33.86 35.35 -35.62
N ARG A 213 33.20 35.46 -34.45
CA ARG A 213 33.09 36.66 -33.57
C ARG A 213 32.26 36.26 -32.33
N LYS A 214 32.91 35.87 -31.23
CA LYS A 214 33.30 36.66 -30.03
C LYS A 214 32.12 37.30 -29.27
N CYS A 215 31.95 36.78 -28.05
CA CYS A 215 31.14 37.24 -26.94
C CYS A 215 31.66 38.58 -26.37
N HIS A 216 30.76 39.48 -25.98
CA HIS A 216 31.06 40.59 -25.08
C HIS A 216 29.95 40.74 -24.02
N SER A 217 30.37 40.66 -22.77
CA SER A 217 29.63 41.05 -21.56
C SER A 217 29.68 42.56 -21.37
N ARG A 218 28.61 43.16 -20.82
CA ARG A 218 28.65 44.37 -19.96
C ARG A 218 27.34 44.58 -19.19
N ASN A 219 27.50 44.90 -17.90
CA ASN A 219 26.50 45.22 -16.88
C ASN A 219 25.84 46.61 -17.06
N GLY A 220 24.68 46.82 -16.42
CA GLY A 220 24.25 48.15 -15.92
C GLY A 220 22.73 48.43 -15.79
N GLU A 221 22.24 48.48 -14.54
CA GLU A 221 21.26 49.44 -13.95
C GLU A 221 19.72 49.39 -14.18
N ILE A 222 19.03 49.05 -13.07
CA ILE A 222 17.82 49.56 -12.36
C ILE A 222 16.94 50.67 -13.02
N CYS A 223 15.61 50.45 -13.12
CA CYS A 223 14.50 51.17 -12.40
C CYS A 223 13.11 51.06 -13.10
N GLY A 224 12.02 50.93 -12.32
CA GLY A 224 10.68 51.47 -12.67
C GLY A 224 9.49 50.49 -12.82
N ALA A 225 8.51 50.60 -11.92
CA ALA A 225 7.18 49.95 -11.89
C ALA A 225 6.21 50.50 -12.98
N CYS A 226 5.02 49.97 -13.36
CA CYS A 226 3.89 49.31 -12.68
C CYS A 226 2.97 48.56 -13.70
N HIS A 227 2.52 47.32 -13.36
CA HIS A 227 1.19 46.63 -13.49
C HIS A 227 0.22 46.75 -14.70
N PRO A 228 -0.83 45.88 -14.87
CA PRO A 228 -1.21 44.62 -14.15
C PRO A 228 -1.65 43.43 -15.06
N GLY A 229 -1.77 42.21 -14.51
CA GLY A 229 -2.46 41.10 -15.21
C GLY A 229 -2.41 39.72 -14.54
N MET A 230 -3.24 39.51 -13.52
CA MET A 230 -3.87 38.25 -13.06
C MET A 230 -3.03 36.94 -13.01
N LYS A 231 -2.71 36.48 -11.79
CA LYS A 231 -2.67 35.05 -11.47
C LYS A 231 -3.32 34.78 -10.11
N SER A 232 -4.29 33.86 -10.14
CA SER A 232 -5.09 33.36 -9.04
C SER A 232 -4.23 32.59 -8.03
N SER A 233 -4.46 32.90 -6.75
CA SER A 233 -3.96 32.19 -5.59
C SER A 233 -5.05 31.26 -5.07
N THR A 234 -4.79 29.96 -5.04
CA THR A 234 -5.43 29.05 -4.09
C THR A 234 -4.37 28.12 -3.52
N ARG A 235 -3.68 28.61 -2.49
CA ARG A 235 -3.04 27.76 -1.48
C ARG A 235 -4.16 27.10 -0.68
N ASN A 236 -4.33 25.79 -0.83
CA ASN A 236 -5.00 25.00 0.20
C ASN A 236 -3.92 24.33 1.05
N HIS A 237 -3.75 24.86 2.25
CA HIS A 237 -2.96 24.31 3.32
C HIS A 237 -3.67 23.06 3.87
N LEU A 238 -3.07 21.89 3.71
CA LEU A 238 -3.36 20.75 4.58
C LEU A 238 -2.58 20.90 5.89
N CYS A 239 -3.25 20.53 6.96
CA CYS A 239 -2.90 20.77 8.35
C CYS A 239 -1.47 20.32 8.71
N GLY A 240 -0.63 21.26 9.15
CA GLY A 240 0.47 20.98 10.09
C GLY A 240 1.87 20.79 9.52
N LEU A 241 2.06 20.49 8.23
CA LEU A 241 3.40 20.33 7.65
C LEU A 241 3.87 21.63 6.97
N SER A 242 4.18 22.65 7.77
CA SER A 242 5.00 23.77 7.28
C SER A 242 6.47 23.46 7.44
N GLY A 243 7.09 23.04 6.33
CA GLY A 243 8.47 23.41 5.99
C GLY A 243 9.54 23.19 7.06
N ALA A 244 9.57 22.04 7.72
CA ALA A 244 10.74 21.59 8.45
C ALA A 244 11.41 20.46 7.66
N THR A 245 12.67 20.69 7.27
CA THR A 245 13.65 19.69 6.88
C THR A 245 13.39 18.34 7.54
N ILE A 246 12.99 17.35 6.74
CA ILE A 246 12.64 15.96 7.14
C ILE A 246 13.84 15.21 7.77
N TRP A 247 15.04 15.79 7.79
CA TRP A 247 16.27 15.18 8.29
C TRP A 247 16.92 15.95 9.44
N ALA A 248 16.22 16.10 10.56
CA ALA A 248 16.85 16.50 11.83
C ALA A 248 16.48 15.49 12.93
N ARG A 249 17.47 14.66 13.32
CA ARG A 249 17.38 13.64 14.37
C ARG A 249 17.05 14.30 15.72
N PRO A 250 15.94 13.98 16.41
CA PRO A 250 15.67 14.54 17.72
C PRO A 250 16.58 13.89 18.77
N GLN A 251 17.24 14.71 19.59
CA GLN A 251 17.94 14.27 20.80
C GLN A 251 16.92 13.77 21.84
N GLN A 252 17.28 12.67 22.51
CA GLN A 252 16.49 11.92 23.49
C GLN A 252 15.93 12.78 24.64
N MET A 253 14.67 12.54 25.00
CA MET A 253 14.07 12.89 26.29
C MET A 253 13.42 11.64 26.92
N PRO A 254 13.43 11.46 28.25
CA PRO A 254 13.04 10.19 28.88
C PRO A 254 11.55 10.10 29.26
N HIS A 255 10.93 8.98 28.84
CA HIS A 255 9.79 8.17 29.36
C HIS A 255 8.48 8.83 29.88
N PRO A 256 7.30 8.18 29.66
CA PRO A 256 6.80 7.19 30.64
C PRO A 256 6.18 5.92 30.04
N SER A 257 6.20 4.85 30.85
CA SER A 257 5.77 3.48 30.57
C SER A 257 4.27 3.31 30.33
N ALA A 258 3.89 2.74 29.17
CA ALA A 258 2.64 2.01 28.95
C ALA A 258 2.69 1.13 27.69
N SER A 259 3.70 0.27 27.57
CA SER A 259 3.79 -0.71 26.47
C SER A 259 2.89 -1.93 26.77
N VAL A 260 1.65 -1.94 26.26
CA VAL A 260 0.78 -3.13 26.33
C VAL A 260 0.23 -3.55 24.96
N LEU A 261 0.62 -2.91 23.84
CA LEU A 261 -0.01 -3.18 22.54
C LEU A 261 0.92 -3.61 21.40
N ALA A 262 2.12 -4.10 21.72
CA ALA A 262 3.01 -4.69 20.73
C ALA A 262 3.48 -6.05 21.21
N LYS A 263 2.77 -7.12 20.81
CA LYS A 263 3.28 -8.50 20.61
C LYS A 263 2.11 -9.44 20.27
N GLY A 264 1.71 -9.45 19.01
CA GLY A 264 0.77 -10.42 18.44
C GLY A 264 -0.11 -9.77 17.36
N GLY A 265 0.03 -10.21 16.10
CA GLY A 265 -0.79 -9.75 14.96
C GLY A 265 -2.30 -10.02 15.12
N ASP A 266 -2.69 -10.71 16.20
CA ASP A 266 -4.08 -11.07 16.51
C ASP A 266 -4.98 -9.87 16.87
N TYR A 267 -4.42 -8.68 17.09
CA TYR A 267 -5.16 -7.50 17.57
C TYR A 267 -5.30 -6.35 16.57
N GLU A 268 -4.86 -6.56 15.33
CA GLU A 268 -4.91 -5.55 14.27
C GLU A 268 -6.36 -5.12 14.00
N LEU A 269 -6.60 -3.81 13.90
CA LEU A 269 -7.95 -3.28 13.70
C LEU A 269 -8.64 -3.77 12.41
N PRO A 270 -7.95 -4.01 11.27
CA PRO A 270 -8.56 -4.63 10.10
C PRO A 270 -9.30 -5.94 10.39
N ILE A 271 -8.78 -6.79 11.29
CA ILE A 271 -9.43 -8.06 11.67
C ILE A 271 -10.77 -7.78 12.34
N PHE A 272 -10.79 -6.83 13.28
CA PHE A 272 -12.03 -6.41 13.94
C PHE A 272 -12.99 -5.66 13.01
N CYS A 273 -12.50 -5.01 11.96
CA CYS A 273 -13.33 -4.43 10.92
C CYS A 273 -14.06 -5.53 10.12
N VAL A 274 -13.39 -6.64 9.78
CA VAL A 274 -14.07 -7.81 9.20
C VAL A 274 -15.14 -8.32 10.17
N ALA A 275 -14.79 -8.58 11.43
CA ALA A 275 -15.76 -9.04 12.45
C ALA A 275 -16.97 -8.10 12.56
N ALA A 276 -16.74 -6.79 12.56
CA ALA A 276 -17.81 -5.79 12.59
C ALA A 276 -18.72 -5.86 11.34
N ILE A 277 -18.16 -6.06 10.14
CA ILE A 277 -18.93 -6.24 8.89
C ILE A 277 -19.83 -7.48 9.00
N LEU A 278 -19.29 -8.60 9.49
CA LEU A 278 -20.04 -9.84 9.71
C LEU A 278 -21.21 -9.61 10.66
N ILE A 279 -20.94 -9.03 11.82
CA ILE A 279 -21.95 -8.79 12.87
C ILE A 279 -23.04 -7.81 12.39
N ILE A 280 -22.67 -6.74 11.66
CA ILE A 280 -23.63 -5.79 11.11
C ILE A 280 -24.59 -6.47 10.13
N ASN A 281 -24.09 -7.44 9.36
CA ASN A 281 -24.86 -8.14 8.33
C ASN A 281 -25.38 -9.52 8.77
N ARG A 282 -25.32 -9.85 10.07
CA ARG A 282 -25.54 -11.22 10.57
C ARG A 282 -26.81 -11.89 10.06
N GLN A 283 -27.91 -11.17 10.09
CA GLN A 283 -29.22 -11.70 9.70
C GLN A 283 -29.29 -12.02 8.20
N LYS A 284 -28.57 -11.27 7.37
CA LYS A 284 -28.50 -11.53 5.92
C LYS A 284 -27.60 -12.73 5.61
N ILE A 285 -26.49 -12.85 6.33
CA ILE A 285 -25.55 -13.96 6.20
C ILE A 285 -26.24 -15.27 6.59
N ILE A 286 -26.82 -15.35 7.79
CA ILE A 286 -27.47 -16.57 8.30
C ILE A 286 -28.59 -17.05 7.37
N ARG A 287 -29.39 -16.13 6.84
CA ARG A 287 -30.50 -16.48 5.94
C ARG A 287 -30.08 -16.81 4.52
N GLY A 288 -28.92 -16.30 4.08
CA GLY A 288 -28.51 -16.32 2.67
C GLY A 288 -27.31 -17.22 2.38
N THR A 289 -26.78 -17.93 3.38
CA THR A 289 -25.65 -18.83 3.21
C THR A 289 -25.96 -20.20 3.81
N HIS A 290 -25.88 -21.24 2.99
CA HIS A 290 -26.11 -22.64 3.40
C HIS A 290 -24.87 -23.52 3.18
N SER A 291 -23.83 -22.96 2.57
CA SER A 291 -22.54 -23.58 2.31
C SER A 291 -21.44 -22.51 2.31
N ILE A 292 -20.18 -22.94 2.43
CA ILE A 292 -19.03 -22.04 2.24
C ILE A 292 -19.05 -21.36 0.87
N ASP A 293 -19.52 -22.04 -0.18
CA ASP A 293 -19.61 -21.49 -1.53
C ASP A 293 -20.63 -20.35 -1.62
N ASP A 294 -21.77 -20.46 -0.93
CA ASP A 294 -22.75 -19.37 -0.84
C ASP A 294 -22.15 -18.15 -0.14
N ALA A 295 -21.36 -18.38 0.92
CA ALA A 295 -20.66 -17.32 1.61
C ALA A 295 -19.62 -16.65 0.69
N ILE A 296 -18.78 -17.43 0.00
CA ILE A 296 -17.81 -16.90 -0.96
C ILE A 296 -18.52 -16.07 -2.04
N LYS A 297 -19.62 -16.58 -2.60
CA LYS A 297 -20.42 -15.87 -3.61
C LYS A 297 -20.99 -14.57 -3.06
N MET A 298 -21.60 -14.59 -1.87
CA MET A 298 -22.18 -13.39 -1.25
C MET A 298 -21.15 -12.26 -1.06
N PHE A 299 -19.91 -12.62 -0.71
CA PHE A 299 -18.83 -11.65 -0.51
C PHE A 299 -18.24 -11.17 -1.84
N ASN A 300 -18.07 -12.07 -2.81
CA ASN A 300 -17.58 -11.70 -4.14
C ASN A 300 -18.55 -10.76 -4.88
N ASP A 301 -19.85 -10.97 -4.71
CA ASP A 301 -20.91 -10.13 -5.29
C ASP A 301 -21.10 -8.80 -4.52
N ASN A 302 -20.27 -8.52 -3.50
CA ASN A 302 -20.34 -7.33 -2.65
C ASN A 302 -21.75 -7.06 -2.10
N VAL A 303 -22.46 -8.13 -1.73
CA VAL A 303 -23.88 -8.07 -1.32
C VAL A 303 -24.04 -7.47 0.09
N LEU A 304 -22.97 -7.39 0.87
CA LEU A 304 -22.98 -6.88 2.24
C LEU A 304 -22.98 -5.36 2.29
N LYS A 305 -23.76 -4.78 3.21
CA LYS A 305 -23.75 -3.33 3.41
C LYS A 305 -22.61 -2.96 4.34
N ILE A 306 -21.71 -2.09 3.88
CA ILE A 306 -20.61 -1.56 4.69
C ILE A 306 -20.82 -0.05 4.86
N ASN A 307 -21.09 0.38 6.10
CA ASN A 307 -21.01 1.79 6.45
C ASN A 307 -19.69 1.98 7.21
N VAL A 308 -18.71 2.61 6.58
CA VAL A 308 -17.33 2.72 7.09
C VAL A 308 -17.29 3.25 8.53
N LYS A 309 -17.91 4.39 8.81
CA LYS A 309 -17.88 5.02 10.13
C LYS A 309 -18.52 4.14 11.21
N ARG A 310 -19.64 3.46 10.90
CA ARG A 310 -20.29 2.52 11.83
C ARG A 310 -19.44 1.28 12.04
N CYS A 311 -18.85 0.75 10.97
CA CYS A 311 -17.98 -0.42 10.99
C CYS A 311 -16.77 -0.19 11.89
N VAL A 312 -15.96 0.84 11.63
CA VAL A 312 -14.73 1.11 12.39
C VAL A 312 -15.04 1.40 13.88
N ARG A 313 -16.11 2.15 14.18
CA ARG A 313 -16.50 2.37 15.59
C ARG A 313 -16.91 1.10 16.30
N LEU A 314 -17.59 0.18 15.61
CA LEU A 314 -17.93 -1.13 16.17
C LEU A 314 -16.67 -1.97 16.34
N ALA A 315 -15.77 -1.99 15.36
CA ALA A 315 -14.49 -2.70 15.43
C ALA A 315 -13.66 -2.29 16.65
N ILE A 316 -13.52 -0.99 16.92
CA ILE A 316 -12.83 -0.48 18.11
C ILE A 316 -13.48 -0.98 19.41
N LYS A 317 -14.82 -1.03 19.47
CA LYS A 317 -15.54 -1.55 20.63
C LYS A 317 -15.36 -3.06 20.78
N LEU A 318 -15.42 -3.81 19.68
CA LEU A 318 -15.21 -5.25 19.66
C LEU A 318 -13.79 -5.60 20.13
N ARG A 319 -12.78 -4.87 19.65
CA ARG A 319 -11.39 -5.04 20.10
C ARG A 319 -11.24 -4.86 21.60
N LYS A 320 -11.78 -3.78 22.16
CA LYS A 320 -11.76 -3.53 23.61
C LYS A 320 -12.47 -4.66 24.38
N LYS A 321 -13.63 -5.12 23.90
CA LYS A 321 -14.40 -6.21 24.51
C LYS A 321 -13.63 -7.54 24.46
N TYR A 322 -12.99 -7.86 23.33
CA TYR A 322 -12.21 -9.07 23.13
C TYR A 322 -11.00 -9.10 24.08
N LEU A 323 -10.23 -8.03 24.13
CA LEU A 323 -9.10 -7.88 25.05
C LEU A 323 -9.51 -8.07 26.52
N TYR A 324 -10.62 -7.44 26.94
CA TYR A 324 -11.12 -7.58 28.31
C TYR A 324 -11.50 -9.04 28.64
N LYS A 325 -12.16 -9.74 27.72
CA LYS A 325 -12.55 -11.14 27.91
C LYS A 325 -11.34 -12.08 27.91
N SER A 326 -10.39 -11.88 27.01
CA SER A 326 -9.17 -12.68 26.91
C SER A 326 -8.34 -12.58 28.20
N LEU A 327 -8.18 -11.38 28.75
CA LEU A 327 -7.48 -11.16 30.03
C LEU A 327 -8.20 -11.80 31.24
N LYS A 328 -9.53 -11.86 31.24
CA LYS A 328 -10.30 -12.48 32.34
C LYS A 328 -10.29 -14.00 32.26
N GLY A 329 -10.36 -14.56 31.04
CA GLY A 329 -10.31 -16.01 30.81
C GLY A 329 -8.96 -16.65 31.16
N GLY A 330 -7.86 -15.92 31.01
CA GLY A 330 -6.53 -16.42 31.41
C GLY A 330 -6.28 -16.48 32.92
N SER A 331 -7.18 -15.96 33.77
CA SER A 331 -7.01 -15.91 35.22
C SER A 331 -7.70 -17.06 35.98
N SER A 332 -8.47 -17.90 35.29
CA SER A 332 -9.19 -19.03 35.89
C SER A 332 -8.46 -20.37 35.80
N ASP A 333 -7.46 -20.52 34.93
CA ASP A 333 -6.76 -21.81 34.72
C ASP A 333 -5.53 -22.01 35.64
N ASP A 334 -5.06 -20.98 36.34
CA ASP A 334 -3.89 -21.05 37.25
C ASP A 334 -4.27 -21.38 38.72
N LYS A 335 -5.49 -21.87 38.99
CA LYS A 335 -5.93 -22.24 40.35
C LYS A 335 -6.26 -23.73 40.56
N GLU A 336 -6.08 -24.56 39.54
CA GLU A 336 -6.15 -26.02 39.66
C GLU A 336 -4.87 -26.64 39.09
N SER A 337 -3.78 -26.56 39.84
CA SER A 337 -2.60 -27.42 39.71
C SER A 337 -1.89 -27.54 41.04
#